data_AF-A0A7Y0BA01-F1
#
_entry.id   AF-A0A7Y0BA01-F1
#
_cell.length_a   1.000
_cell.length_b   1.000
_cell.length_c   1.000
_cell.angle_alpha   90.00
_cell.angle_beta   90.00
_cell.angle_gamma   90.00
#
_symmetry.space_group_name_H-M   'P 1'
#
loop_
_entity.id
_entity.type
_entity.pdbx_description
1 polymer ?
#
loop_
_entity_poly.entity_id
_entity_poly.type
_entity_poly.pdbx_seq_one_letter_code
_entity_poly.pdbx_strand_id
1 'polypeptide(L)'
;MAIDGFGPGAQIPLQGGSGLTGATNALASAAYRDSPLETIQEADNEYYKTGVKKGRWEKLFRPDLGEAFSRAVQVRMLGGGRKALIQSFGAEPQPVVEHCLAATHIRRRRDVKLTLVTFVCGFLFLPGLLLWLGVIHLRRTAAGKPNKKTSLIGTVLLWVAGIAAVLVLLRLPFDGILPNYLRAMLVAPVIGWYLASRICLRAAVDLRERWTGLLSGGGVSAHVPKSVPTDPGEKSAEELRLNLEKLSAEQQSNVVFYAGSKGILGLGTRWGSWTLAEELVPVAGLEMHDFRAWDLIRKIHDQLTLLERGSLKTGFPKPTVKHWIVSPVGEGADEVSRPEGDNIVHYQVKPHEIQRICNEQQFDAGNRHYLGVQFTLWDGNVVLTMMVTVTALHHTLRIEVTGHALGPVHGLFTTKPKAKTKEVSKTVRFWETKEIPQPLLGTDDIVRLAVRAPLTWYPPVLDFLGGKMTLPEPFGLRHVWAGPLWKNRFMADDALRMATPVVRAVHAATVRFLDEHNVNTERFTNRTLFMSGTLQEPAPRKADVYDA
;
A
#
# COMPACT_ATOMS: atom_id res chain seq x y z
N MET A 1 22.73 39.29 0.75
CA MET A 1 23.12 38.46 -0.41
C MET A 1 23.37 37.04 0.08
N ALA A 2 22.32 36.22 0.05
CA ALA A 2 22.37 34.76 0.09
C ALA A 2 21.01 34.32 -0.49
N ILE A 3 21.04 33.68 -1.66
CA ILE A 3 19.84 33.36 -2.43
C ILE A 3 19.33 32.02 -1.93
N ASP A 4 18.25 32.05 -1.15
CA ASP A 4 17.38 30.90 -0.91
C ASP A 4 16.63 30.61 -2.21
N GLY A 5 16.96 29.49 -2.84
CA GLY A 5 16.41 29.08 -4.14
C GLY A 5 16.12 27.59 -4.18
N PHE A 6 15.36 27.08 -3.21
CA PHE A 6 14.69 25.79 -3.38
C PHE A 6 13.53 25.98 -4.36
N GLY A 7 13.71 25.57 -5.62
CA GLY A 7 12.59 25.32 -6.51
C GLY A 7 11.68 24.21 -5.97
N PRO A 8 10.51 23.95 -6.58
CA PRO A 8 9.58 22.89 -6.15
C PRO A 8 10.13 21.50 -6.53
N GLY A 9 11.27 21.12 -5.95
CA GLY A 9 11.80 19.78 -5.95
C GLY A 9 11.11 18.98 -4.86
N ALA A 10 10.80 17.71 -5.17
CA ALA A 10 10.23 16.68 -4.30
C ALA A 10 10.15 17.07 -2.82
N GLN A 11 8.94 17.32 -2.31
CA GLN A 11 8.73 17.42 -0.87
C GLN A 11 9.25 16.14 -0.23
N ILE A 12 10.38 16.23 0.45
CA ILE A 12 10.92 15.15 1.27
C ILE A 12 9.97 15.06 2.46
N PRO A 13 9.18 13.97 2.63
CA PRO A 13 8.47 13.78 3.87
C PRO A 13 9.55 13.68 4.95
N LEU A 14 9.58 14.66 5.87
CA LEU A 14 10.50 14.64 7.01
C LEU A 14 10.14 13.40 7.85
N GLN A 15 10.86 12.29 7.61
CA GLN A 15 10.77 11.11 8.44
C GLN A 15 11.19 11.48 9.86
N GLY A 16 10.27 11.28 10.81
CA GLY A 16 10.49 11.53 12.24
C GLY A 16 9.85 12.80 12.81
N GLY A 17 9.25 13.68 12.00
CA GLY A 17 8.60 14.91 12.48
C GLY A 17 7.13 14.75 12.88
N SER A 18 6.44 13.74 12.36
CA SER A 18 5.04 13.45 12.65
C SER A 18 4.81 11.96 12.45
N GLY A 19 4.36 11.23 13.47
CA GLY A 19 4.10 9.79 13.43
C GLY A 19 3.00 9.39 12.43
N LEU A 20 3.30 9.50 11.14
CA LEU A 20 2.41 9.32 9.99
C LEU A 20 3.03 8.40 8.91
N THR A 21 4.27 7.94 9.09
CA THR A 21 5.04 7.34 7.99
C THR A 21 5.17 5.82 8.07
N GLY A 22 4.88 5.22 9.23
CA GLY A 22 5.04 3.78 9.45
C GLY A 22 4.21 2.92 8.50
N ALA A 23 2.92 3.23 8.33
CA ALA A 23 2.05 2.53 7.39
C ALA A 23 2.49 2.73 5.92
N THR A 24 2.90 3.96 5.57
CA THR A 24 3.43 4.30 4.24
C THR A 24 4.69 3.48 3.93
N ASN A 25 5.65 3.45 4.86
CA ASN A 25 6.91 2.72 4.71
C ASN A 25 6.68 1.20 4.64
N ALA A 26 5.75 0.67 5.44
CA ALA A 26 5.38 -0.74 5.39
C ALA A 26 4.82 -1.12 4.00
N LEU A 27 3.90 -0.33 3.45
CA LEU A 27 3.34 -0.54 2.12
C LEU A 27 4.40 -0.36 1.01
N ALA A 28 5.25 0.66 1.11
CA ALA A 28 6.38 0.88 0.19
C ALA A 28 7.36 -0.30 0.19
N SER A 29 7.56 -0.96 1.33
CA SER A 29 8.47 -2.11 1.45
C SER A 29 8.10 -3.25 0.50
N ALA A 30 6.82 -3.40 0.16
CA ALA A 30 6.35 -4.44 -0.76
C ALA A 30 6.98 -4.31 -2.15
N ALA A 31 7.32 -3.10 -2.60
CA ALA A 31 7.98 -2.86 -3.88
C ALA A 31 9.33 -3.57 -4.01
N TYR A 32 9.99 -3.89 -2.89
CA TYR A 32 11.34 -4.45 -2.85
C TYR A 32 11.39 -5.96 -2.53
N ARG A 33 10.24 -6.61 -2.33
CA ARG A 33 10.18 -8.02 -1.92
C ARG A 33 10.57 -8.99 -3.02
N ASP A 34 11.22 -10.07 -2.60
CA ASP A 34 11.64 -11.20 -3.43
C ASP A 34 10.87 -12.51 -3.11
N SER A 35 9.77 -12.40 -2.36
CA SER A 35 8.88 -13.52 -2.02
C SER A 35 8.07 -14.02 -3.23
N PRO A 36 7.57 -15.27 -3.20
CA PRO A 36 6.65 -15.78 -4.21
C PRO A 36 5.41 -14.89 -4.36
N LEU A 37 4.86 -14.79 -5.57
CA LEU A 37 3.71 -13.92 -5.85
C LEU A 37 2.50 -14.25 -4.97
N GLU A 38 2.23 -15.54 -4.74
CA GLU A 38 1.07 -16.03 -4.00
C GLU A 38 1.05 -15.57 -2.52
N THR A 39 2.19 -15.19 -1.93
CA THR A 39 2.22 -14.73 -0.53
C THR A 39 1.43 -13.45 -0.31
N ILE A 40 1.08 -12.71 -1.37
CA ILE A 40 0.22 -11.52 -1.23
C ILE A 40 -1.20 -11.86 -0.79
N GLN A 41 -1.67 -13.06 -1.12
CA GLN A 41 -3.02 -13.52 -0.78
C GLN A 41 -3.16 -13.74 0.74
N GLU A 42 -2.06 -13.91 1.47
CA GLU A 42 -2.05 -13.94 2.94
C GLU A 42 -2.45 -12.58 3.55
N ALA A 43 -2.35 -11.48 2.79
CA ALA A 43 -2.74 -10.16 3.23
C ALA A 43 -4.15 -9.76 2.79
N ASP A 44 -4.88 -10.64 2.11
CA ASP A 44 -6.27 -10.41 1.72
C ASP A 44 -7.17 -10.41 2.95
N ASN A 45 -8.26 -9.64 2.87
CA ASN A 45 -9.32 -9.63 3.89
C ASN A 45 -10.65 -10.10 3.28
N GLU A 46 -11.69 -10.13 4.10
CA GLU A 46 -13.02 -10.61 3.69
C GLU A 46 -13.58 -9.81 2.50
N TYR A 47 -13.35 -8.49 2.48
CA TYR A 47 -13.94 -7.56 1.52
C TYR A 47 -13.08 -7.26 0.28
N TYR A 48 -11.77 -7.47 0.36
CA TYR A 48 -10.78 -7.14 -0.66
C TYR A 48 -9.82 -8.32 -0.86
N LYS A 49 -9.92 -8.94 -2.04
CA LYS A 49 -9.12 -10.10 -2.43
C LYS A 49 -8.23 -9.77 -3.62
N THR A 50 -6.94 -10.05 -3.52
CA THR A 50 -5.99 -9.83 -4.60
C THR A 50 -6.09 -10.96 -5.63
N GLY A 51 -6.22 -10.59 -6.90
CA GLY A 51 -6.26 -11.58 -7.97
C GLY A 51 -4.85 -11.96 -8.41
N VAL A 52 -4.52 -13.24 -8.36
CA VAL A 52 -3.25 -13.78 -8.89
C VAL A 52 -3.56 -14.68 -10.08
N LYS A 53 -3.19 -14.24 -11.28
CA LYS A 53 -3.36 -15.04 -12.51
C LYS A 53 -2.04 -15.72 -12.85
N LYS A 54 -2.05 -17.06 -12.92
CA LYS A 54 -0.89 -17.86 -13.34
C LYS A 54 -0.64 -17.71 -14.84
N GLY A 55 0.63 -17.62 -15.22
CA GLY A 55 1.04 -17.56 -16.62
C GLY A 55 1.19 -18.94 -17.25
N ARG A 56 1.24 -19.00 -18.58
CA ARG A 56 1.38 -20.26 -19.32
C ARG A 56 2.67 -21.01 -18.96
N TRP A 57 3.74 -20.29 -18.64
CA TRP A 57 5.08 -20.82 -18.32
C TRP A 57 5.60 -20.28 -16.98
N GLU A 58 4.79 -20.46 -15.93
CA GLU A 58 5.03 -19.93 -14.59
C GLU A 58 6.46 -20.19 -14.06
N LYS A 59 7.00 -21.40 -14.23
CA LYS A 59 8.34 -21.75 -13.68
C LYS A 59 9.48 -20.89 -14.23
N LEU A 60 9.38 -20.45 -15.49
CA LEU A 60 10.44 -19.72 -16.20
C LEU A 60 10.20 -18.21 -16.26
N PHE A 61 8.95 -17.78 -16.15
CA PHE A 61 8.59 -16.39 -16.34
C PHE A 61 7.85 -15.77 -15.16
N ARG A 62 7.61 -16.46 -14.03
CA ARG A 62 6.92 -15.83 -12.88
C ARG A 62 7.61 -14.53 -12.42
N PRO A 63 6.86 -13.46 -12.12
CA PRO A 63 7.40 -12.29 -11.45
C PRO A 63 7.62 -12.58 -9.95
N ASP A 64 8.52 -11.82 -9.33
CA ASP A 64 8.60 -11.77 -7.86
C ASP A 64 7.47 -10.89 -7.30
N LEU A 65 7.10 -11.07 -6.03
CA LEU A 65 6.06 -10.26 -5.38
C LEU A 65 6.28 -8.76 -5.59
N GLY A 66 7.49 -8.26 -5.33
CA GLY A 66 7.76 -6.84 -5.46
C GLY A 66 7.71 -6.32 -6.89
N GLU A 67 7.99 -7.17 -7.89
CA GLU A 67 7.86 -6.81 -9.31
C GLU A 67 6.38 -6.71 -9.71
N ALA A 68 5.58 -7.71 -9.35
CA ALA A 68 4.15 -7.72 -9.64
C ALA A 68 3.41 -6.58 -8.91
N PHE A 69 3.74 -6.35 -7.63
CA PHE A 69 3.20 -5.26 -6.83
C PHE A 69 3.55 -3.90 -7.44
N SER A 70 4.84 -3.66 -7.75
CA SER A 70 5.30 -2.38 -8.33
C SER A 70 4.58 -2.08 -9.63
N ARG A 71 4.37 -3.10 -10.47
CA ARG A 71 3.67 -2.95 -11.75
C ARG A 71 2.18 -2.70 -11.56
N ALA A 72 1.51 -3.48 -10.70
CA ALA A 72 0.10 -3.32 -10.44
C ALA A 72 -0.22 -1.93 -9.88
N VAL A 73 0.60 -1.44 -8.95
CA VAL A 73 0.52 -0.09 -8.38
C VAL A 73 0.74 0.98 -9.45
N GLN A 74 1.79 0.87 -10.28
CA GLN A 74 2.05 1.83 -11.37
C GLN A 74 0.88 1.91 -12.35
N VAL A 75 0.38 0.76 -12.82
CA VAL A 75 -0.75 0.72 -13.77
C VAL A 75 -2.00 1.32 -13.15
N ARG A 76 -2.29 1.00 -11.88
CA ARG A 76 -3.52 1.43 -11.20
C ARG A 76 -3.50 2.87 -10.71
N MET A 77 -2.33 3.42 -10.37
CA MET A 77 -2.18 4.74 -9.75
C MET A 77 -1.63 5.81 -10.70
N LEU A 78 -0.89 5.43 -11.73
CA LEU A 78 -0.31 6.36 -12.72
C LEU A 78 -0.83 6.13 -14.15
N GLY A 79 -1.56 5.05 -14.42
CA GLY A 79 -2.07 4.76 -15.76
C GLY A 79 -3.09 5.80 -16.22
N GLY A 80 -3.01 6.22 -17.49
CA GLY A 80 -3.88 7.26 -18.06
C GLY A 80 -5.38 6.91 -18.04
N GLY A 81 -5.73 5.61 -18.18
CA GLY A 81 -7.09 5.10 -18.08
C GLY A 81 -7.49 4.57 -16.69
N ARG A 82 -6.82 5.02 -15.62
CA ARG A 82 -7.11 4.51 -14.28
C ARG A 82 -8.47 4.98 -13.77
N LYS A 83 -9.16 4.07 -13.07
CA LYS A 83 -10.37 4.38 -12.30
C LYS A 83 -10.04 5.32 -11.13
N ALA A 84 -11.04 5.99 -10.57
CA ALA A 84 -10.84 6.83 -9.39
C ALA A 84 -10.29 6.01 -8.21
N LEU A 85 -9.44 6.63 -7.39
CA LEU A 85 -8.84 6.00 -6.22
C LEU A 85 -9.62 6.36 -4.96
N ILE A 86 -9.72 5.41 -4.04
CA ILE A 86 -10.16 5.66 -2.67
C ILE A 86 -9.02 6.32 -1.87
N GLN A 87 -9.39 7.20 -0.95
CA GLN A 87 -8.43 7.87 -0.06
C GLN A 87 -7.76 6.84 0.87
N SER A 88 -6.45 6.97 1.02
CA SER A 88 -5.62 6.11 1.86
C SER A 88 -5.37 6.80 3.20
N PHE A 89 -6.31 6.71 4.12
CA PHE A 89 -6.20 7.42 5.39
C PHE A 89 -5.00 6.94 6.23
N GLY A 90 -4.19 7.86 6.76
CA GLY A 90 -3.01 7.54 7.55
C GLY A 90 -1.85 6.88 6.78
N ALA A 91 -1.88 6.89 5.45
CA ALA A 91 -0.75 6.55 4.60
C ALA A 91 -0.71 7.46 3.38
N GLU A 92 0.49 7.78 2.89
CA GLU A 92 0.66 8.63 1.71
C GLU A 92 0.94 7.75 0.48
N PRO A 93 0.05 7.73 -0.54
CA PRO A 93 0.26 6.86 -1.68
C PRO A 93 1.39 7.30 -2.61
N GLN A 94 1.71 8.60 -2.65
CA GLN A 94 2.77 9.13 -3.51
C GLN A 94 4.14 8.51 -3.19
N PRO A 95 4.64 8.52 -1.94
CA PRO A 95 5.89 7.83 -1.59
C PRO A 95 5.90 6.35 -1.98
N VAL A 96 4.78 5.64 -1.83
CA VAL A 96 4.68 4.22 -2.20
C VAL A 96 4.86 4.03 -3.71
N VAL A 97 4.25 4.89 -4.52
CA VAL A 97 4.40 4.89 -5.98
C VAL A 97 5.84 5.22 -6.37
N GLU A 98 6.46 6.21 -5.74
CA GLU A 98 7.86 6.57 -5.98
C GLU A 98 8.82 5.40 -5.67
N HIS A 99 8.59 4.68 -4.57
CA HIS A 99 9.33 3.45 -4.28
C HIS A 99 9.10 2.34 -5.30
N CYS A 100 7.87 2.19 -5.81
CA CYS A 100 7.57 1.25 -6.91
C CYS A 100 8.32 1.60 -8.20
N LEU A 101 8.40 2.89 -8.54
CA LEU A 101 9.17 3.39 -9.69
C LEU A 101 10.67 3.17 -9.49
N ALA A 102 11.21 3.48 -8.31
CA ALA A 102 12.60 3.26 -7.97
C ALA A 102 12.98 1.77 -8.04
N ALA A 103 12.14 0.88 -7.49
CA ALA A 103 12.37 -0.55 -7.56
C ALA A 103 12.30 -1.09 -9.00
N THR A 104 11.38 -0.55 -9.81
CA THR A 104 11.27 -0.88 -11.25
C THR A 104 12.50 -0.40 -12.03
N HIS A 105 13.06 0.76 -11.68
CA HIS A 105 14.29 1.26 -12.29
C HIS A 105 15.51 0.36 -11.98
N ILE A 106 15.65 -0.10 -10.74
CA ILE A 106 16.71 -1.05 -10.35
C ILE A 106 16.59 -2.35 -11.16
N ARG A 107 15.36 -2.89 -11.26
CA ARG A 107 15.08 -4.09 -12.07
C ARG A 107 15.37 -3.84 -13.55
N ARG A 108 14.94 -2.71 -14.12
CA ARG A 108 15.22 -2.36 -15.52
C ARG A 108 16.73 -2.26 -15.79
N ARG A 109 17.51 -1.64 -14.90
CA ARG A 109 18.98 -1.57 -15.04
C ARG A 109 19.62 -2.96 -14.97
N ARG A 110 19.13 -3.85 -14.11
CA ARG A 110 19.53 -5.26 -14.06
C ARG A 110 19.18 -5.96 -15.37
N ASP A 111 17.95 -5.80 -15.85
CA ASP A 111 17.41 -6.52 -17.01
C ASP A 111 18.06 -6.06 -18.32
N VAL A 112 18.43 -4.77 -18.46
CA VAL A 112 19.23 -4.29 -19.60
C VAL A 112 20.60 -4.95 -19.62
N LYS A 113 21.29 -5.03 -18.47
CA LYS A 113 22.60 -5.71 -18.37
C LYS A 113 22.48 -7.20 -18.64
N LEU A 114 21.44 -7.85 -18.11
CA LEU A 114 21.16 -9.26 -18.35
C LEU A 114 20.84 -9.52 -19.82
N THR A 115 20.06 -8.65 -20.47
CA THR A 115 19.75 -8.76 -21.91
C THR A 115 21.03 -8.70 -22.75
N LEU A 116 21.95 -7.79 -22.42
CA LEU A 116 23.25 -7.71 -23.08
C LEU A 116 24.08 -8.99 -22.87
N VAL A 117 24.15 -9.51 -21.64
CA VAL A 117 24.87 -10.76 -21.33
C VAL A 117 24.24 -11.95 -22.04
N THR A 118 22.91 -12.07 -22.03
CA THR A 118 22.17 -13.14 -22.72
C THR A 118 22.36 -13.06 -24.23
N PHE A 119 22.39 -11.86 -24.81
CA PHE A 119 22.66 -11.66 -26.23
C PHE A 119 24.11 -12.07 -26.59
N VAL A 120 25.09 -11.54 -25.86
CA VAL A 120 26.51 -11.77 -26.16
C VAL A 120 26.95 -13.20 -25.86
N CYS A 121 26.61 -13.73 -24.69
CA CYS A 121 27.08 -15.05 -24.24
C CYS A 121 26.10 -16.19 -24.58
N GLY A 122 24.83 -15.88 -24.84
CA GLY A 122 23.80 -16.86 -25.14
C GLY A 122 23.49 -16.95 -26.63
N PHE A 123 23.13 -15.84 -27.28
CA PHE A 123 22.71 -15.86 -28.69
C PHE A 123 23.90 -16.01 -29.65
N LEU A 124 24.98 -15.24 -29.49
CA LEU A 124 26.16 -15.36 -30.36
C LEU A 124 26.89 -16.71 -30.23
N PHE A 125 26.78 -17.36 -29.06
CA PHE A 125 27.39 -18.65 -28.74
C PHE A 125 26.35 -19.74 -28.45
N LEU A 126 25.19 -19.67 -29.12
CA LEU A 126 24.05 -20.58 -28.91
C LEU A 126 24.42 -22.07 -28.89
N PRO A 127 25.27 -22.59 -29.81
CA PRO A 127 25.57 -24.02 -29.80
C PRO A 127 26.33 -24.44 -28.54
N GLY A 128 27.18 -23.57 -27.99
CA GLY A 128 27.88 -23.79 -26.72
C GLY A 128 26.95 -23.74 -25.52
N LEU A 129 26.00 -22.79 -25.51
CA LEU A 129 24.97 -22.71 -24.48
C LEU A 129 24.11 -23.98 -24.46
N LEU A 130 23.67 -24.47 -25.62
CA LEU A 130 22.88 -25.70 -25.74
C LEU A 130 23.67 -26.93 -25.24
N LEU A 131 24.97 -26.99 -25.53
CA LEU A 131 25.85 -28.04 -25.02
C LEU A 131 25.87 -28.06 -23.48
N TRP A 132 26.09 -26.90 -22.85
CA TRP A 132 26.09 -26.77 -21.39
C TRP A 132 24.72 -27.04 -20.77
N LEU A 133 23.63 -26.55 -21.39
CA LEU A 133 22.26 -26.84 -20.95
C LEU A 133 21.95 -28.34 -21.06
N GLY A 134 22.41 -29.01 -22.12
CA GLY A 134 22.30 -30.45 -22.29
C GLY A 134 23.02 -31.22 -21.18
N VAL A 135 24.26 -30.84 -20.85
CA VAL A 135 25.03 -31.43 -19.72
C VAL A 135 24.32 -31.22 -18.38
N ILE A 136 23.78 -30.01 -18.15
CA ILE A 136 23.04 -29.69 -16.92
C ILE A 136 21.71 -30.47 -16.86
N HIS A 137 21.01 -30.61 -17.99
CA HIS A 137 19.78 -31.38 -18.09
C HIS A 137 20.06 -32.86 -17.80
N LEU A 138 21.08 -33.45 -18.43
CA LEU A 138 21.53 -34.83 -18.16
C LEU A 138 21.88 -35.03 -16.68
N ARG A 139 22.54 -34.05 -16.07
CA ARG A 139 22.84 -34.08 -14.63
C ARG A 139 21.56 -34.07 -13.79
N ARG A 140 20.59 -33.22 -14.11
CA ARG A 140 19.32 -33.13 -13.38
C ARG A 140 18.51 -34.42 -13.50
N THR A 141 18.42 -35.01 -14.69
CA THR A 141 17.72 -36.29 -14.89
C THR A 141 18.43 -37.46 -14.20
N ALA A 142 19.77 -37.46 -14.17
CA ALA A 142 20.55 -38.45 -13.43
C ALA A 142 20.42 -38.28 -11.90
N ALA A 143 20.40 -37.05 -11.40
CA ALA A 143 20.30 -36.73 -9.97
C ALA A 143 18.88 -36.84 -9.39
N GLY A 144 17.84 -36.90 -10.23
CA GLY A 144 16.44 -37.03 -9.79
C GLY A 144 16.07 -38.38 -9.16
N LYS A 145 16.95 -39.39 -9.21
CA LYS A 145 16.78 -40.67 -8.50
C LYS A 145 17.49 -40.62 -7.14
N PRO A 146 16.83 -40.96 -6.02
CA PRO A 146 17.32 -40.77 -4.65
C PRO A 146 18.37 -41.82 -4.25
N ASN A 147 19.46 -41.92 -5.01
CA ASN A 147 20.60 -42.78 -4.68
C ASN A 147 21.87 -41.93 -4.50
N LYS A 148 22.61 -42.14 -3.41
CA LYS A 148 23.91 -41.45 -3.18
C LYS A 148 24.90 -41.65 -4.34
N LYS A 149 24.77 -42.74 -5.10
CA LYS A 149 25.59 -43.04 -6.28
C LYS A 149 25.28 -42.15 -7.49
N THR A 150 24.04 -41.72 -7.69
CA THR A 150 23.65 -40.84 -8.81
C THR A 150 24.12 -39.39 -8.63
N SER A 151 24.25 -38.92 -7.39
CA SER A 151 24.87 -37.62 -7.07
C SER A 151 26.36 -37.57 -7.47
N LEU A 152 27.09 -38.66 -7.22
CA LEU A 152 28.50 -38.82 -7.59
C LEU A 152 28.68 -38.86 -9.11
N ILE A 153 27.84 -39.62 -9.82
CA ILE A 153 27.83 -39.69 -11.28
C ILE A 153 27.59 -38.31 -11.92
N GLY A 154 26.62 -37.54 -11.41
CA GLY A 154 26.35 -36.19 -11.91
C GLY A 154 27.50 -35.19 -11.68
N THR A 155 28.31 -35.41 -10.65
CA THR A 155 29.49 -34.58 -10.35
C THR A 155 30.69 -34.99 -11.22
N VAL A 156 30.87 -36.29 -11.45
CA VAL A 156 31.87 -36.84 -12.38
C VAL A 156 31.58 -36.40 -13.82
N LEU A 157 30.31 -36.36 -14.25
CA LEU A 157 29.93 -35.91 -15.59
C LEU A 157 30.34 -34.45 -15.87
N LEU A 158 30.19 -33.57 -14.87
CA LEU A 158 30.64 -32.17 -14.94
C LEU A 158 32.16 -32.07 -14.97
N TRP A 159 32.87 -32.91 -14.20
CA TRP A 159 34.32 -33.00 -14.26
C TRP A 159 34.81 -33.47 -15.62
N VAL A 160 34.20 -34.51 -16.19
CA VAL A 160 34.53 -35.02 -17.53
C VAL A 160 34.26 -33.97 -18.60
N ALA A 161 33.10 -33.29 -18.55
CA ALA A 161 32.80 -32.18 -19.45
C ALA A 161 33.79 -31.01 -19.28
N GLY A 162 34.18 -30.69 -18.05
CA GLY A 162 35.19 -29.66 -17.75
C GLY A 162 36.60 -30.03 -18.19
N ILE A 163 36.98 -31.31 -18.10
CA ILE A 163 38.28 -31.81 -18.59
C ILE A 163 38.28 -31.86 -20.13
N ALA A 164 37.19 -32.31 -20.76
CA ALA A 164 37.03 -32.29 -22.21
C ALA A 164 37.07 -30.85 -22.76
N ALA A 165 36.41 -29.92 -22.07
CA ALA A 165 36.48 -28.49 -22.33
C ALA A 165 37.91 -27.94 -22.32
N VAL A 166 38.69 -28.27 -21.28
CA VAL A 166 40.09 -27.87 -21.14
C VAL A 166 40.98 -28.52 -22.21
N LEU A 167 40.75 -29.79 -22.54
CA LEU A 167 41.46 -30.49 -23.62
C LEU A 167 41.19 -29.86 -24.99
N VAL A 168 39.94 -29.48 -25.28
CA VAL A 168 39.56 -28.77 -26.50
C VAL A 168 40.23 -27.38 -26.56
N LEU A 169 40.30 -26.68 -25.43
CA LEU A 169 41.01 -25.39 -25.31
C LEU A 169 42.52 -25.52 -25.59
N LEU A 170 43.19 -26.53 -25.03
CA LEU A 170 44.64 -26.69 -25.09
C LEU A 170 45.15 -27.38 -26.35
N ARG A 171 44.37 -28.29 -26.94
CA ARG A 171 44.87 -29.25 -27.95
C ARG A 171 44.30 -29.10 -29.34
N LEU A 172 43.39 -28.14 -29.60
CA LEU A 172 42.94 -27.83 -30.97
C LEU A 172 44.10 -27.18 -31.75
N PRO A 173 44.73 -27.88 -32.73
CA PRO A 173 45.98 -27.45 -33.37
C PRO A 173 45.73 -26.57 -34.61
N PHE A 174 44.67 -25.76 -34.58
CA PHE A 174 44.26 -24.95 -35.71
C PHE A 174 44.29 -23.47 -35.33
N ASP A 175 45.12 -22.69 -36.03
CA ASP A 175 45.12 -21.24 -35.96
C ASP A 175 44.14 -20.67 -37.00
N GLY A 176 43.21 -19.82 -36.56
CA GLY A 176 42.18 -19.22 -37.43
C GLY A 176 40.95 -18.70 -36.67
N ILE A 177 39.98 -18.13 -37.39
CA ILE A 177 38.74 -17.56 -36.80
C ILE A 177 37.82 -18.66 -36.25
N LEU A 178 37.68 -19.78 -36.98
CA LEU A 178 36.77 -20.88 -36.62
C LEU A 178 37.19 -21.64 -35.33
N PRO A 179 38.48 -22.00 -35.12
CA PRO A 179 38.93 -22.63 -33.88
C PRO A 179 38.81 -21.70 -32.67
N ASN A 180 39.07 -20.40 -32.85
CA ASN A 180 38.88 -19.39 -31.81
C ASN A 180 37.40 -19.21 -31.46
N TYR A 181 36.50 -19.27 -32.44
CA TYR A 181 35.06 -19.30 -32.19
C TYR A 181 34.64 -20.54 -31.39
N LEU A 182 35.17 -21.74 -31.70
CA LEU A 182 34.88 -22.97 -30.95
C LEU A 182 35.38 -22.90 -29.49
N ARG A 183 36.57 -22.35 -29.26
CA ARG A 183 37.09 -22.10 -27.90
C ARG A 183 36.21 -21.09 -27.15
N ALA A 184 35.85 -19.98 -27.80
CA ALA A 184 34.98 -18.96 -27.23
C ALA A 184 33.57 -19.52 -26.93
N MET A 185 33.03 -20.36 -27.80
CA MET A 185 31.72 -21.01 -27.64
C MET A 185 31.63 -21.86 -26.37
N LEU A 186 32.75 -22.43 -25.93
CA LEU A 186 32.77 -23.30 -24.76
C LEU A 186 32.93 -22.51 -23.44
N VAL A 187 33.69 -21.41 -23.49
CA VAL A 187 33.99 -20.55 -22.33
C VAL A 187 32.94 -19.45 -22.11
N ALA A 188 32.43 -18.85 -23.19
CA ALA A 188 31.53 -17.70 -23.12
C ALA A 188 30.23 -17.97 -22.32
N PRO A 189 29.56 -19.15 -22.41
CA PRO A 189 28.39 -19.45 -21.58
C PRO A 189 28.71 -19.49 -20.08
N VAL A 190 29.90 -19.96 -19.68
CA VAL A 190 30.34 -20.02 -18.28
C VAL A 190 30.62 -18.62 -17.75
N ILE A 191 31.31 -17.79 -18.55
CA ILE A 191 31.52 -16.37 -18.22
C ILE A 191 30.17 -15.64 -18.13
N GLY A 192 29.27 -15.87 -19.09
CA GLY A 192 27.93 -15.30 -19.12
C GLY A 192 27.13 -15.66 -17.88
N TRP A 193 27.18 -16.92 -17.45
CA TRP A 193 26.58 -17.38 -16.20
C TRP A 193 27.15 -16.65 -14.97
N TYR A 194 28.47 -16.53 -14.86
CA TYR A 194 29.12 -15.84 -13.76
C TYR A 194 28.74 -14.35 -13.70
N LEU A 195 28.75 -13.67 -14.84
CA LEU A 195 28.34 -12.27 -14.96
C LEU A 195 26.86 -12.09 -14.61
N ALA A 196 25.97 -12.93 -15.16
CA ALA A 196 24.55 -12.92 -14.86
C ALA A 196 24.28 -13.11 -13.37
N SER A 197 24.97 -14.08 -12.74
CA SER A 197 24.89 -14.34 -11.31
C SER A 197 25.30 -13.12 -10.47
N ARG A 198 26.42 -12.47 -10.81
CA ARG A 198 26.89 -11.25 -10.13
C ARG A 198 25.92 -10.07 -10.29
N ILE A 199 25.35 -9.90 -11.48
CA ILE A 199 24.36 -8.84 -11.75
C ILE A 199 23.09 -9.08 -10.93
N CYS A 200 22.56 -10.31 -10.93
CA CYS A 200 21.35 -10.66 -10.19
C CYS A 200 21.56 -10.52 -8.67
N LEU A 201 22.69 -11.02 -8.15
CA LEU A 201 23.00 -10.98 -6.72
C LEU A 201 23.16 -9.54 -6.22
N ARG A 202 23.88 -8.68 -6.96
CA ARG A 202 23.99 -7.25 -6.60
C ARG A 202 22.64 -6.55 -6.56
N ALA A 203 21.78 -6.80 -7.55
CA ALA A 203 20.45 -6.23 -7.59
C ALA A 203 19.57 -6.74 -6.44
N ALA A 204 19.64 -8.04 -6.11
CA ALA A 204 18.87 -8.60 -5.01
C ALA A 204 19.32 -8.07 -3.63
N VAL A 205 20.63 -7.84 -3.44
CA VAL A 205 21.17 -7.20 -2.24
C VAL A 205 20.68 -5.76 -2.13
N ASP A 206 20.80 -4.95 -3.19
CA ASP A 206 20.32 -3.55 -3.21
C ASP A 206 18.80 -3.46 -2.90
N LEU A 207 17.99 -4.35 -3.48
CA LEU A 207 16.56 -4.41 -3.17
C LEU A 207 16.30 -4.77 -1.69
N ARG A 208 17.01 -5.75 -1.12
CA ARG A 208 16.85 -6.15 0.30
C ARG A 208 17.37 -5.10 1.28
N GLU A 209 18.42 -4.37 0.94
CA GLU A 209 18.93 -3.24 1.73
C GLU A 209 17.88 -2.13 1.81
N ARG A 210 17.25 -1.78 0.69
CA ARG A 210 16.14 -0.80 0.65
C ARG A 210 14.90 -1.27 1.39
N TRP A 211 14.55 -2.56 1.26
CA TRP A 211 13.48 -3.17 2.05
C TRP A 211 13.76 -3.03 3.55
N THR A 212 14.97 -3.40 3.98
CA THR A 212 15.36 -3.32 5.39
C THR A 212 15.37 -1.87 5.88
N GLY A 213 15.93 -0.96 5.09
CA GLY A 213 16.03 0.46 5.41
C GLY A 213 14.67 1.12 5.63
N LEU A 214 13.68 0.85 4.77
CA LEU A 214 12.32 1.35 4.94
C LEU A 214 11.67 0.88 6.23
N LEU A 215 11.85 -0.39 6.59
CA LEU A 215 11.26 -0.96 7.81
C LEU A 215 12.04 -0.63 9.08
N SER A 216 13.29 -0.21 8.98
CA SER A 216 14.08 0.26 10.11
C SER A 216 13.94 1.76 10.36
N GLY A 217 13.10 2.47 9.59
CA GLY A 217 13.00 3.93 9.66
C GLY A 217 14.26 4.65 9.18
N GLY A 218 15.11 3.97 8.41
CA GLY A 218 16.23 4.60 7.72
C GLY A 218 15.69 5.38 6.53
N GLY A 219 16.08 6.66 6.42
CA GLY A 219 15.70 7.60 5.34
C GLY A 219 16.14 7.18 3.95
N VAL A 220 15.74 5.99 3.50
CA VAL A 220 15.88 5.53 2.13
C VAL A 220 14.91 6.36 1.30
N SER A 221 15.39 7.48 0.78
CA SER A 221 14.63 8.26 -0.18
C SER A 221 14.42 7.43 -1.46
N ALA A 222 13.20 7.49 -2.00
CA ALA A 222 12.92 6.95 -3.31
C ALA A 222 13.65 7.83 -4.35
N HIS A 223 14.87 7.46 -4.72
CA HIS A 223 15.54 8.12 -5.83
C HIS A 223 14.81 7.74 -7.13
N VAL A 224 13.96 8.62 -7.64
CA VAL A 224 13.30 8.49 -8.95
C VAL A 224 13.99 9.47 -9.90
N PRO A 225 14.96 9.03 -10.74
CA PRO A 225 15.70 9.94 -11.64
C PRO A 225 14.83 10.58 -12.73
N LYS A 226 13.53 10.28 -12.80
CA LYS A 226 12.61 10.66 -13.89
C LYS A 226 11.39 11.45 -13.44
N SER A 227 11.25 11.76 -12.15
CA SER A 227 10.09 12.51 -11.65
C SER A 227 10.23 14.02 -11.84
N VAL A 228 11.46 14.51 -12.08
CA VAL A 228 11.75 15.92 -12.31
C VAL A 228 12.15 16.08 -13.78
N PRO A 229 11.36 16.79 -14.61
CA PRO A 229 11.75 17.14 -15.96
C PRO A 229 13.05 17.94 -15.91
N THR A 230 14.08 17.48 -16.60
CA THR A 230 15.36 18.21 -16.70
C THR A 230 15.36 19.13 -17.91
N ASP A 231 14.64 18.75 -18.97
CA ASP A 231 14.49 19.53 -20.20
C ASP A 231 13.00 19.81 -20.53
N PRO A 232 12.65 20.98 -21.09
CA PRO A 232 11.27 21.34 -21.50
C PRO A 232 10.62 20.43 -22.56
N GLY A 233 11.34 19.42 -23.08
CA GLY A 233 10.84 18.45 -24.05
C GLY A 233 10.52 17.06 -23.47
N GLU A 234 10.77 16.82 -22.18
CA GLU A 234 10.61 15.50 -21.55
C GLU A 234 9.15 15.15 -21.21
N LYS A 235 8.35 14.84 -22.24
CA LYS A 235 6.92 14.50 -22.10
C LYS A 235 6.63 13.44 -21.04
N SER A 236 7.45 12.39 -20.94
CA SER A 236 7.22 11.31 -19.97
C SER A 236 7.44 11.73 -18.52
N ALA A 237 8.34 12.68 -18.27
CA ALA A 237 8.60 13.19 -16.92
C ALA A 237 7.50 14.17 -16.51
N GLU A 238 7.02 15.01 -17.44
CA GLU A 238 5.88 15.89 -17.22
C GLU A 238 4.58 15.11 -16.98
N GLU A 239 4.30 14.09 -17.79
CA GLU A 239 3.16 13.18 -17.57
C GLU A 239 3.23 12.52 -16.20
N LEU A 240 4.42 12.09 -15.76
CA LEU A 240 4.60 11.51 -14.44
C LEU A 240 4.32 12.54 -13.35
N ARG A 241 4.83 13.78 -13.48
CA ARG A 241 4.58 14.88 -12.54
C ARG A 241 3.10 15.17 -12.41
N LEU A 242 2.40 15.34 -13.55
CA LEU A 242 0.96 15.60 -13.59
C LEU A 242 0.16 14.46 -12.96
N ASN A 243 0.55 13.21 -13.19
CA ASN A 243 -0.12 12.05 -12.59
C ASN A 243 0.11 11.96 -11.07
N LEU A 244 1.29 12.31 -10.58
CA LEU A 244 1.59 12.39 -9.13
C LEU A 244 0.81 13.54 -8.48
N GLU A 245 0.71 14.70 -9.14
CA GLU A 245 -0.09 15.84 -8.68
C GLU A 245 -1.58 15.48 -8.63
N LYS A 246 -2.10 14.82 -9.68
CA LYS A 246 -3.47 14.28 -9.71
C LYS A 246 -3.71 13.27 -8.58
N LEU A 247 -2.74 12.39 -8.30
CA LEU A 247 -2.82 11.43 -7.21
C LEU A 247 -2.92 12.15 -5.85
N SER A 248 -2.06 13.15 -5.62
CA SER A 248 -2.08 13.95 -4.39
C SER A 248 -3.41 14.70 -4.22
N ALA A 249 -3.91 15.34 -5.28
CA ALA A 249 -5.21 16.01 -5.27
C ALA A 249 -6.36 15.06 -4.94
N GLU A 250 -6.37 13.85 -5.50
CA GLU A 250 -7.38 12.82 -5.16
C GLU A 250 -7.33 12.40 -3.69
N GLN A 251 -6.14 12.32 -3.08
CA GLN A 251 -5.99 12.01 -1.66
C GLN A 251 -6.47 13.14 -0.74
N GLN A 252 -6.39 14.38 -1.20
CA GLN A 252 -6.87 15.55 -0.48
C GLN A 252 -8.37 15.82 -0.67
N SER A 253 -9.07 15.04 -1.50
CA SER A 253 -10.50 15.22 -1.74
C SER A 253 -11.33 15.19 -0.44
N ASN A 254 -12.46 15.88 -0.44
CA ASN A 254 -13.43 15.87 0.66
C ASN A 254 -14.65 14.99 0.37
N VAL A 255 -14.55 14.13 -0.65
CA VAL A 255 -15.61 13.19 -1.04
C VAL A 255 -15.18 11.78 -0.70
N VAL A 256 -16.01 11.08 0.08
CA VAL A 256 -15.83 9.68 0.45
C VAL A 256 -17.01 8.86 -0.06
N PHE A 257 -16.81 7.57 -0.28
CA PHE A 257 -17.78 6.71 -0.94
C PHE A 257 -18.34 5.69 0.03
N TYR A 258 -19.66 5.56 0.10
CA TYR A 258 -20.36 4.56 0.91
C TYR A 258 -20.81 3.39 0.03
N ALA A 259 -20.36 2.18 0.33
CA ALA A 259 -20.57 0.99 -0.49
C ALA A 259 -21.33 -0.11 0.27
N GLY A 260 -22.56 0.20 0.69
CA GLY A 260 -23.48 -0.76 1.33
C GLY A 260 -22.85 -1.48 2.52
N SER A 261 -22.79 -2.82 2.45
CA SER A 261 -22.23 -3.71 3.47
C SER A 261 -20.75 -3.45 3.79
N LYS A 262 -19.97 -2.87 2.87
CA LYS A 262 -18.56 -2.51 3.11
C LYS A 262 -18.39 -1.21 3.91
N GLY A 263 -19.47 -0.48 4.17
CA GLY A 263 -19.44 0.82 4.85
C GLY A 263 -18.79 1.93 4.00
N ILE A 264 -18.22 2.93 4.68
CA ILE A 264 -17.50 4.02 4.00
C ILE A 264 -16.10 3.53 3.62
N LEU A 265 -15.82 3.51 2.31
CA LEU A 265 -14.56 3.05 1.75
C LEU A 265 -13.38 3.87 2.29
N GLY A 266 -12.37 3.17 2.80
CA GLY A 266 -11.16 3.78 3.36
C GLY A 266 -11.18 3.98 4.88
N LEU A 267 -12.34 4.18 5.51
CA LEU A 267 -12.42 4.51 6.95
C LEU A 267 -12.28 3.32 7.89
N GLY A 268 -12.39 2.10 7.35
CA GLY A 268 -12.40 0.86 8.12
C GLY A 268 -13.75 0.58 8.75
N THR A 269 -13.79 -0.31 9.74
CA THR A 269 -15.03 -0.80 10.33
C THR A 269 -15.60 0.18 11.35
N ARG A 270 -16.93 0.32 11.42
CA ARG A 270 -17.59 1.07 12.47
C ARG A 270 -17.57 0.26 13.77
N TRP A 271 -17.11 0.88 14.85
CA TRP A 271 -16.96 0.25 16.16
C TRP A 271 -17.76 0.93 17.27
N GLY A 272 -18.25 2.14 17.01
CA GLY A 272 -19.00 2.94 17.98
C GLY A 272 -20.11 3.77 17.33
N SER A 273 -21.18 3.99 18.08
CA SER A 273 -22.26 4.90 17.71
C SER A 273 -22.84 5.55 18.96
N TRP A 274 -22.91 6.88 18.96
CA TRP A 274 -23.45 7.68 20.05
C TRP A 274 -24.45 8.67 19.48
N THR A 275 -25.71 8.52 19.87
CA THR A 275 -26.82 9.30 19.32
C THR A 275 -27.48 10.14 20.41
N LEU A 276 -27.53 11.45 20.19
CA LEU A 276 -28.34 12.41 20.95
C LEU A 276 -29.54 12.78 20.07
N ALA A 277 -30.74 12.34 20.42
CA ALA A 277 -31.94 12.61 19.65
C ALA A 277 -33.05 13.02 20.61
N GLU A 278 -33.43 14.30 20.57
CA GLU A 278 -34.43 14.86 21.48
C GLU A 278 -35.26 15.94 20.76
N GLU A 279 -36.43 16.22 21.32
CA GLU A 279 -37.38 17.23 20.84
C GLU A 279 -36.91 18.65 21.19
N LEU A 280 -37.03 19.57 20.23
CA LEU A 280 -36.78 21.00 20.35
C LEU A 280 -38.01 21.66 20.95
N VAL A 281 -37.94 21.98 22.24
CA VAL A 281 -38.97 22.69 22.99
C VAL A 281 -38.43 24.08 23.35
N PRO A 282 -39.18 25.17 23.10
CA PRO A 282 -38.73 26.50 23.52
C PRO A 282 -38.67 26.62 25.05
N VAL A 283 -37.82 27.52 25.54
CA VAL A 283 -37.84 27.92 26.96
C VAL A 283 -39.18 28.58 27.29
N ALA A 284 -39.71 28.30 28.49
CA ALA A 284 -41.00 28.84 28.91
C ALA A 284 -41.02 30.37 28.83
N GLY A 285 -41.96 30.92 28.05
CA GLY A 285 -42.13 32.36 27.86
C GLY A 285 -41.23 33.01 26.79
N LEU A 286 -40.43 32.22 26.06
CA LEU A 286 -39.59 32.71 24.95
C LEU A 286 -39.93 31.99 23.64
N GLU A 287 -39.76 32.68 22.52
CA GLU A 287 -39.82 32.08 21.19
C GLU A 287 -38.46 31.47 20.81
N MET A 288 -38.50 30.30 20.16
CA MET A 288 -37.30 29.65 19.64
C MET A 288 -36.79 30.42 18.42
N HIS A 289 -35.48 30.69 18.38
CA HIS A 289 -34.86 31.27 17.18
C HIS A 289 -34.62 30.18 16.14
N ASP A 290 -35.06 30.43 14.91
CA ASP A 290 -34.79 29.53 13.78
C ASP A 290 -33.29 29.47 13.47
N PHE A 291 -32.80 28.25 13.21
CA PHE A 291 -31.42 28.01 12.81
C PHE A 291 -31.31 26.92 11.75
N ARG A 292 -30.21 26.93 10.99
CA ARG A 292 -29.92 25.86 10.03
C ARG A 292 -29.00 24.81 10.63
N ALA A 293 -29.08 23.57 10.13
CA ALA A 293 -28.17 22.50 10.55
C ALA A 293 -26.70 22.87 10.35
N TRP A 294 -26.39 23.63 9.30
CA TRP A 294 -25.05 24.13 9.02
C TRP A 294 -24.49 25.03 10.14
N ASP A 295 -25.32 25.86 10.78
CA ASP A 295 -24.89 26.80 11.81
C ASP A 295 -24.43 26.06 13.07
N LEU A 296 -25.18 25.02 13.46
CA LEU A 296 -24.81 24.11 14.53
C LEU A 296 -23.52 23.33 14.19
N ILE A 297 -23.43 22.78 12.97
CA ILE A 297 -22.23 22.05 12.53
C ILE A 297 -20.98 22.93 12.54
N ARG A 298 -21.09 24.20 12.17
CA ARG A 298 -19.97 25.15 12.23
C ARG A 298 -19.48 25.34 13.67
N LYS A 299 -20.38 25.52 14.63
CA LYS A 299 -20.01 25.61 16.06
C LYS A 299 -19.35 24.34 16.58
N ILE A 300 -19.85 23.18 16.17
CA ILE A 300 -19.23 21.89 16.48
C ILE A 300 -17.83 21.80 15.85
N HIS A 301 -17.66 22.20 14.58
CA HIS A 301 -16.36 22.25 13.91
C HIS A 301 -15.35 23.10 14.69
N ASP A 302 -15.72 24.33 15.04
CA ASP A 302 -14.86 25.24 15.78
C ASP A 302 -14.43 24.62 17.12
N GLN A 303 -15.36 24.03 17.87
CA GLN A 303 -15.06 23.38 19.14
C GLN A 303 -14.13 22.16 18.98
N LEU A 304 -14.27 21.39 17.90
CA LEU A 304 -13.43 20.22 17.63
C LEU A 304 -12.00 20.60 17.23
N THR A 305 -11.81 21.71 16.51
CA THR A 305 -10.46 22.21 16.20
C THR A 305 -9.69 22.68 17.43
N LEU A 306 -10.41 23.03 18.51
CA LEU A 306 -9.84 23.48 19.77
C LEU A 306 -9.49 22.33 20.74
N LEU A 307 -9.77 21.07 20.39
CA LEU A 307 -9.49 19.92 21.26
C LEU A 307 -8.01 19.79 21.67
N GLU A 308 -7.07 20.21 20.81
CA GLU A 308 -5.63 20.21 21.11
C GLU A 308 -5.26 21.25 22.19
N ARG A 309 -6.03 22.34 22.30
CA ARG A 309 -5.72 23.51 23.16
C ARG A 309 -6.31 23.37 24.57
N GLY A 310 -6.62 22.15 25.00
CA GLY A 310 -7.18 21.88 26.33
C GLY A 310 -6.33 22.48 27.46
N SER A 311 -6.99 22.80 28.58
CA SER A 311 -6.34 23.37 29.78
C SER A 311 -5.30 22.44 30.42
N LEU A 312 -5.36 21.15 30.10
CA LEU A 312 -4.42 20.14 30.56
C LEU A 312 -3.30 19.99 29.53
N LYS A 313 -2.04 20.20 29.94
CA LYS A 313 -0.83 19.88 29.16
C LYS A 313 -0.70 18.36 29.00
N THR A 314 -1.52 17.80 28.15
CA THR A 314 -1.55 16.37 27.81
C THR A 314 -1.03 16.22 26.38
N GLY A 315 -0.35 15.11 26.09
CA GLY A 315 0.13 14.78 24.73
C GLY A 315 -1.00 14.37 23.78
N PHE A 316 -2.16 15.05 23.83
CA PHE A 316 -3.30 14.75 23.00
C PHE A 316 -2.97 15.04 21.52
N PRO A 317 -3.17 14.08 20.61
CA PRO A 317 -2.80 14.25 19.21
C PRO A 317 -3.71 15.27 18.53
N LYS A 318 -3.13 16.09 17.65
CA LYS A 318 -3.86 17.09 16.87
C LYS A 318 -4.91 16.42 15.96
N PRO A 319 -6.21 16.72 16.12
CA PRO A 319 -7.23 16.21 15.21
C PRO A 319 -7.13 16.88 13.83
N THR A 320 -7.39 16.10 12.78
CA THR A 320 -7.72 16.65 11.47
C THR A 320 -9.23 16.72 11.33
N VAL A 321 -9.79 17.93 11.33
CA VAL A 321 -11.24 18.15 11.19
C VAL A 321 -11.55 18.58 9.76
N LYS A 322 -12.43 17.84 9.07
CA LYS A 322 -12.82 18.11 7.68
C LYS A 322 -14.32 17.90 7.48
N HIS A 323 -14.94 18.72 6.64
CA HIS A 323 -16.29 18.45 6.14
C HIS A 323 -16.18 17.48 4.99
N TRP A 324 -16.87 16.35 5.08
CA TRP A 324 -16.90 15.32 4.06
C TRP A 324 -18.28 15.19 3.45
N ILE A 325 -18.27 14.86 2.16
CA ILE A 325 -19.44 14.50 1.39
C ILE A 325 -19.39 13.00 1.16
N VAL A 326 -20.33 12.27 1.77
CA VAL A 326 -20.47 10.83 1.62
C VAL A 326 -21.40 10.57 0.44
N SER A 327 -20.85 9.99 -0.63
CA SER A 327 -21.59 9.65 -1.85
C SER A 327 -21.91 8.15 -1.88
N PRO A 328 -23.19 7.76 -2.04
CA PRO A 328 -23.56 6.35 -2.12
C PRO A 328 -23.08 5.73 -3.44
N VAL A 329 -22.59 4.50 -3.37
CA VAL A 329 -22.16 3.68 -4.50
C VAL A 329 -22.93 2.36 -4.45
N GLY A 330 -23.32 1.84 -5.60
CA GLY A 330 -24.00 0.54 -5.70
C GLY A 330 -23.21 -0.57 -5.00
N GLU A 331 -23.92 -1.46 -4.31
CA GLU A 331 -23.29 -2.61 -3.64
C GLU A 331 -22.58 -3.50 -4.68
N GLY A 332 -21.33 -3.86 -4.39
CA GLY A 332 -20.51 -4.67 -5.31
C GLY A 332 -19.93 -3.90 -6.51
N ALA A 333 -20.04 -2.58 -6.57
CA ALA A 333 -19.45 -1.81 -7.66
C ALA A 333 -17.92 -1.93 -7.70
N ASP A 334 -17.39 -2.24 -8.88
CA ASP A 334 -15.95 -2.34 -9.18
C ASP A 334 -15.31 -0.97 -9.51
N GLU A 335 -16.08 0.12 -9.41
CA GLU A 335 -15.58 1.48 -9.64
C GLU A 335 -16.39 2.53 -8.89
N VAL A 336 -15.72 3.66 -8.69
CA VAL A 336 -16.32 4.86 -8.10
C VAL A 336 -16.09 6.00 -9.07
N SER A 337 -17.10 6.87 -9.22
CA SER A 337 -16.97 8.11 -9.98
C SER A 337 -16.80 9.25 -9.00
N ARG A 338 -15.76 10.05 -9.19
CA ARG A 338 -15.63 11.30 -8.45
C ARG A 338 -16.57 12.33 -9.07
N PRO A 339 -17.14 13.24 -8.27
CA PRO A 339 -18.02 14.25 -8.81
C PRO A 339 -17.19 15.25 -9.65
N GLU A 340 -17.79 15.75 -10.73
CA GLU A 340 -17.22 16.72 -11.67
C GLU A 340 -18.19 17.91 -11.84
N GLY A 341 -17.67 19.09 -12.17
CA GLY A 341 -18.46 20.29 -12.43
C GLY A 341 -17.99 21.56 -11.71
N ASP A 342 -18.72 22.66 -11.90
CA ASP A 342 -18.31 24.01 -11.48
C ASP A 342 -18.19 24.18 -9.96
N ASN A 343 -18.89 23.35 -9.19
CA ASN A 343 -18.86 23.36 -7.72
C ASN A 343 -17.66 22.59 -7.14
N ILE A 344 -16.74 22.11 -7.98
CA ILE A 344 -15.65 21.21 -7.59
C ILE A 344 -14.32 21.77 -8.05
N VAL A 345 -13.34 21.80 -7.15
CA VAL A 345 -11.98 22.27 -7.41
C VAL A 345 -11.01 21.21 -6.90
N HIS A 346 -10.12 20.70 -7.75
CA HIS A 346 -9.15 19.67 -7.39
C HIS A 346 -9.78 18.46 -6.64
N TYR A 347 -10.93 17.96 -7.13
CA TYR A 347 -11.71 16.88 -6.50
C TYR A 347 -12.30 17.21 -5.12
N GLN A 348 -12.35 18.49 -4.74
CA GLN A 348 -13.00 18.97 -3.53
C GLN A 348 -14.27 19.75 -3.83
N VAL A 349 -15.35 19.43 -3.15
CA VAL A 349 -16.61 20.17 -3.16
C VAL A 349 -16.42 21.50 -2.45
N LYS A 350 -16.80 22.60 -3.10
CA LYS A 350 -16.66 23.97 -2.58
C LYS A 350 -17.55 24.21 -1.34
N PRO A 351 -17.18 25.14 -0.43
CA PRO A 351 -17.90 25.37 0.82
C PRO A 351 -19.41 25.69 0.67
N HIS A 352 -19.81 26.43 -0.36
CA HIS A 352 -21.23 26.77 -0.56
C HIS A 352 -22.09 25.53 -0.89
N GLU A 353 -21.53 24.58 -1.64
CA GLU A 353 -22.19 23.33 -1.97
C GLU A 353 -22.23 22.38 -0.77
N ILE A 354 -21.19 22.39 0.08
CA ILE A 354 -21.22 21.67 1.37
C ILE A 354 -22.36 22.18 2.26
N GLN A 355 -22.52 23.50 2.36
CA GLN A 355 -23.61 24.11 3.12
C GLN A 355 -24.98 23.72 2.57
N ARG A 356 -25.14 23.70 1.25
CA ARG A 356 -26.37 23.27 0.59
C ARG A 356 -26.69 21.80 0.92
N ILE A 357 -25.74 20.89 0.75
CA ILE A 357 -25.88 19.46 1.04
C ILE A 357 -26.26 19.25 2.53
N CYS A 358 -25.59 19.95 3.45
CA CYS A 358 -25.87 19.85 4.88
C CYS A 358 -27.30 20.24 5.25
N ASN A 359 -27.87 21.26 4.60
CA ASN A 359 -29.19 21.77 4.95
C ASN A 359 -30.32 21.02 4.24
N GLU A 360 -30.11 20.61 2.99
CA GLU A 360 -31.18 20.08 2.13
C GLU A 360 -31.17 18.55 2.02
N GLN A 361 -30.00 17.90 2.02
CA GLN A 361 -29.85 16.48 1.66
C GLN A 361 -29.74 15.59 2.90
N GLN A 362 -30.82 15.53 3.69
CA GLN A 362 -30.90 14.70 4.90
C GLN A 362 -31.55 13.32 4.67
N PHE A 363 -32.41 13.21 3.65
CA PHE A 363 -33.15 11.98 3.31
C PHE A 363 -33.06 11.68 1.81
N ASP A 364 -33.38 10.44 1.43
CA ASP A 364 -33.35 9.90 0.06
C ASP A 364 -31.95 9.59 -0.53
N ALA A 365 -31.91 9.13 -1.78
CA ALA A 365 -30.72 8.87 -2.57
C ALA A 365 -29.98 10.17 -2.90
N GLY A 366 -28.80 10.34 -2.34
CA GLY A 366 -28.00 11.54 -2.58
C GLY A 366 -26.75 11.60 -1.73
N ASN A 367 -25.99 12.66 -1.95
CA ASN A 367 -24.79 12.97 -1.17
C ASN A 367 -25.19 13.41 0.24
N ARG A 368 -24.42 13.00 1.25
CA ARG A 368 -24.68 13.36 2.65
C ARG A 368 -23.52 14.11 3.25
N HIS A 369 -23.83 15.11 4.07
CA HIS A 369 -22.81 15.84 4.82
C HIS A 369 -22.44 15.10 6.11
N TYR A 370 -21.14 14.98 6.34
CA TYR A 370 -20.58 14.49 7.59
C TYR A 370 -19.43 15.41 8.01
N LEU A 371 -19.32 15.67 9.31
CA LEU A 371 -18.14 16.30 9.88
C LEU A 371 -17.21 15.21 10.41
N GLY A 372 -16.08 15.02 9.72
CA GLY A 372 -15.08 14.02 10.06
C GLY A 372 -13.99 14.59 10.97
N VAL A 373 -13.71 13.90 12.06
CA VAL A 373 -12.57 14.15 12.97
C VAL A 373 -11.66 12.94 12.92
N GLN A 374 -10.46 13.12 12.39
CA GLN A 374 -9.50 12.05 12.21
C GLN A 374 -8.30 12.18 13.14
N PHE A 375 -7.93 11.05 13.75
CA PHE A 375 -6.72 10.89 14.55
C PHE A 375 -5.87 9.78 13.95
N THR A 376 -4.62 10.11 13.67
CA THR A 376 -3.60 9.16 13.23
C THR A 376 -2.72 8.81 14.42
N LEU A 377 -2.80 7.56 14.85
CA LEU A 377 -2.09 7.03 16.01
C LEU A 377 -1.08 5.97 15.56
N TRP A 378 -0.13 5.65 16.44
CA TRP A 378 0.80 4.53 16.25
C TRP A 378 1.60 4.59 14.92
N ASP A 379 2.07 5.77 14.54
CA ASP A 379 2.82 5.99 13.28
C ASP A 379 2.00 5.66 12.00
N GLY A 380 0.73 6.04 11.98
CA GLY A 380 -0.21 5.77 10.88
C GLY A 380 -0.79 4.34 10.86
N ASN A 381 -0.40 3.49 11.82
CA ASN A 381 -0.93 2.13 11.93
C ASN A 381 -2.40 2.10 12.38
N VAL A 382 -2.83 3.05 13.21
CA VAL A 382 -4.23 3.12 13.62
C VAL A 382 -4.78 4.47 13.23
N VAL A 383 -5.84 4.47 12.43
CA VAL A 383 -6.55 5.70 12.08
C VAL A 383 -7.94 5.62 12.66
N LEU A 384 -8.24 6.54 13.58
CA LEU A 384 -9.57 6.69 14.15
C LEU A 384 -10.26 7.83 13.44
N THR A 385 -11.47 7.58 12.96
CA THR A 385 -12.28 8.61 12.33
C THR A 385 -13.64 8.67 13.00
N MET A 386 -13.92 9.77 13.68
CA MET A 386 -15.23 10.06 14.25
C MET A 386 -16.02 10.89 13.26
N MET A 387 -17.22 10.44 12.93
CA MET A 387 -18.07 11.04 11.92
C MET A 387 -19.32 11.57 12.60
N VAL A 388 -19.49 12.89 12.58
CA VAL A 388 -20.62 13.59 13.20
C VAL A 388 -21.63 13.95 12.12
N THR A 389 -22.89 13.61 12.37
CA THR A 389 -24.03 13.99 11.54
C THR A 389 -25.04 14.76 12.37
N VAL A 390 -25.66 15.75 11.75
CA VAL A 390 -26.76 16.53 12.34
C VAL A 390 -27.94 16.39 11.40
N THR A 391 -29.07 15.96 11.94
CA THR A 391 -30.33 15.79 11.22
C THR A 391 -31.40 16.51 12.01
N ALA A 392 -32.12 17.40 11.35
CA ALA A 392 -33.20 18.17 11.94
C ALA A 392 -34.50 17.74 11.24
N LEU A 393 -35.35 17.00 11.95
CA LEU A 393 -36.59 16.45 11.42
C LEU A 393 -37.73 16.83 12.36
N HIS A 394 -38.72 17.60 11.87
CA HIS A 394 -39.98 17.92 12.55
C HIS A 394 -39.88 18.03 14.09
N HIS A 395 -39.45 19.20 14.57
CA HIS A 395 -39.18 19.50 15.98
C HIS A 395 -38.21 18.54 16.70
N THR A 396 -37.53 17.64 16.01
CA THR A 396 -36.54 16.73 16.59
C THR A 396 -35.15 17.05 16.04
N LEU A 397 -34.20 17.22 16.95
CA LEU A 397 -32.79 17.34 16.60
C LEU A 397 -32.08 16.04 16.94
N ARG A 398 -31.52 15.41 15.91
CA ARG A 398 -30.69 14.21 16.03
C ARG A 398 -29.25 14.53 15.68
N ILE A 399 -28.35 14.21 16.59
CA ILE A 399 -26.91 14.30 16.42
C ILE A 399 -26.34 12.90 16.66
N GLU A 400 -25.64 12.40 15.66
CA GLU A 400 -25.05 11.07 15.71
C GLU A 400 -23.55 11.16 15.47
N VAL A 401 -22.79 10.66 16.43
CA VAL A 401 -21.34 10.50 16.35
C VAL A 401 -21.04 9.02 16.15
N THR A 402 -20.41 8.68 15.04
CA THR A 402 -20.05 7.31 14.68
C THR A 402 -18.55 7.14 14.64
N GLY A 403 -18.05 6.12 15.34
CA GLY A 403 -16.64 5.81 15.40
C GLY A 403 -16.26 4.77 14.36
N HIS A 404 -15.37 5.15 13.45
CA HIS A 404 -14.72 4.26 12.49
C HIS A 404 -13.26 4.09 12.88
N ALA A 405 -12.72 2.91 12.63
CA ALA A 405 -11.30 2.67 12.84
C ALA A 405 -10.72 1.82 11.72
N LEU A 406 -9.54 2.23 11.26
CA LEU A 406 -8.74 1.52 10.29
C LEU A 406 -7.57 0.87 11.00
N GLY A 407 -7.60 -0.46 11.07
CA GLY A 407 -6.58 -1.26 11.72
C GLY A 407 -5.21 -1.20 11.02
N PRO A 408 -4.15 -1.67 11.69
CA PRO A 408 -2.78 -1.68 11.16
C PRO A 408 -2.67 -2.44 9.84
N VAL A 409 -1.67 -2.06 9.03
CA VAL A 409 -1.34 -2.80 7.80
C VAL A 409 -1.03 -4.26 8.15
N HIS A 410 -1.41 -5.17 7.25
CA HIS A 410 -1.20 -6.60 7.43
C HIS A 410 0.27 -6.92 7.75
N GLY A 411 0.49 -7.91 8.62
CA GLY A 411 1.82 -8.26 9.13
C GLY A 411 2.83 -8.56 8.03
N LEU A 412 2.36 -9.07 6.88
CA LEU A 412 3.15 -9.26 5.68
C LEU A 412 4.01 -8.03 5.41
N PHE A 413 3.44 -6.83 5.34
CA PHE A 413 4.15 -5.59 4.98
C PHE A 413 5.17 -5.11 6.01
N THR A 414 5.10 -5.61 7.25
CA THR A 414 6.04 -5.23 8.33
C THR A 414 7.19 -6.22 8.53
N THR A 415 7.19 -7.36 7.83
CA THR A 415 8.27 -8.35 7.98
C THR A 415 9.55 -7.92 7.27
N LYS A 416 10.69 -8.10 7.96
CA LYS A 416 12.03 -7.90 7.42
C LYS A 416 12.47 -9.11 6.56
N PRO A 417 13.38 -8.91 5.58
CA PRO A 417 13.90 -10.01 4.78
C PRO A 417 14.59 -11.06 5.65
N LYS A 418 14.19 -12.33 5.49
CA LYS A 418 14.86 -13.47 6.13
C LYS A 418 15.88 -14.10 5.18
N ALA A 419 17.00 -14.57 5.72
CA ALA A 419 17.95 -15.39 4.98
C ALA A 419 17.31 -16.76 4.70
N LYS A 420 17.52 -17.32 3.51
CA LYS A 420 17.11 -18.70 3.22
C LYS A 420 18.03 -19.63 4.03
N THR A 421 17.50 -20.45 4.92
CA THR A 421 18.28 -21.43 5.69
C THR A 421 17.83 -22.85 5.34
N LYS A 422 18.75 -23.80 5.40
CA LYS A 422 18.46 -25.23 5.30
C LYS A 422 18.92 -25.91 6.56
N GLU A 423 18.01 -26.59 7.23
CA GLU A 423 18.37 -27.48 8.33
C GLU A 423 19.01 -28.74 7.77
N VAL A 424 20.23 -29.03 8.23
CA VAL A 424 20.94 -30.26 7.93
C VAL A 424 21.35 -30.88 9.26
N SER A 425 21.08 -32.17 9.42
CA SER A 425 21.55 -32.94 10.58
C SER A 425 23.08 -32.91 10.64
N LYS A 426 23.66 -32.64 11.81
CA LYS A 426 25.12 -32.66 11.96
C LYS A 426 25.64 -34.06 11.62
N THR A 427 26.76 -34.13 10.89
CA THR A 427 27.36 -35.39 10.41
C THR A 427 27.73 -36.36 11.54
N VAL A 428 28.03 -35.84 12.74
CA VAL A 428 28.47 -36.64 13.90
C VAL A 428 27.37 -36.81 14.95
N ARG A 429 26.43 -35.86 15.06
CA ARG A 429 25.29 -35.92 15.99
C ARG A 429 24.01 -35.75 15.20
N PHE A 430 23.49 -36.84 14.66
CA PHE A 430 22.34 -36.81 13.75
C PHE A 430 21.03 -36.33 14.41
N TRP A 431 20.98 -36.28 15.75
CA TRP A 431 19.89 -35.71 16.54
C TRP A 431 19.97 -34.18 16.73
N GLU A 432 21.09 -33.55 16.35
CA GLU A 432 21.22 -32.08 16.36
C GLU A 432 21.13 -31.55 14.92
N THR A 433 20.22 -30.60 14.69
CA THR A 433 20.14 -29.86 13.42
C THR A 433 21.10 -28.66 13.43
N LYS A 434 21.66 -28.34 12.27
CA LYS A 434 22.41 -27.10 12.04
C LYS A 434 21.77 -26.37 10.86
N GLU A 435 21.45 -25.10 11.07
CA GLU A 435 21.03 -24.22 9.99
C GLU A 435 22.25 -23.80 9.14
N ILE A 436 22.17 -24.06 7.84
CA ILE A 436 23.15 -23.60 6.86
C ILE A 436 22.51 -22.50 6.02
N PRO A 437 23.10 -21.29 5.95
CA PRO A 437 22.59 -20.24 5.09
C PRO A 437 22.71 -20.67 3.62
N GLN A 438 21.60 -20.58 2.89
CA GLN A 438 21.55 -20.82 1.45
C GLN A 438 21.92 -19.54 0.69
N PRO A 439 22.42 -19.67 -0.55
CA PRO A 439 22.59 -18.52 -1.43
C PRO A 439 21.26 -17.79 -1.62
N LEU A 440 21.33 -16.45 -1.70
CA LEU A 440 20.18 -15.57 -1.84
C LEU A 440 19.29 -15.95 -3.03
N LEU A 441 19.95 -16.24 -4.15
CA LEU A 441 19.33 -16.65 -5.41
C LEU A 441 19.82 -18.04 -5.78
N GLY A 442 18.89 -18.92 -6.16
CA GLY A 442 19.22 -20.21 -6.73
C GLY A 442 19.65 -20.10 -8.19
N THR A 443 20.20 -21.18 -8.73
CA THR A 443 20.51 -21.27 -10.16
C THR A 443 19.25 -21.04 -11.01
N ASP A 444 18.11 -21.60 -10.60
CA ASP A 444 16.85 -21.44 -11.32
C ASP A 444 16.35 -19.99 -11.32
N ASP A 445 16.59 -19.23 -10.24
CA ASP A 445 16.23 -17.82 -10.18
C ASP A 445 17.04 -16.98 -11.17
N ILE A 446 18.33 -17.27 -11.30
CA ILE A 446 19.22 -16.57 -12.25
C ILE A 446 18.80 -16.89 -13.69
N VAL A 447 18.53 -18.16 -14.01
CA VAL A 447 18.04 -18.56 -15.34
C VAL A 447 16.71 -17.88 -15.65
N ARG A 448 15.76 -17.91 -14.71
CA ARG A 448 14.46 -17.23 -14.83
C ARG A 448 14.64 -15.75 -15.14
N LEU A 449 15.46 -15.03 -14.38
CA LEU A 449 15.72 -13.61 -14.59
C LEU A 449 16.41 -13.33 -15.93
N ALA A 450 17.39 -14.15 -16.32
CA ALA A 450 18.11 -14.01 -17.59
C ALA A 450 17.22 -14.23 -18.82
N VAL A 451 16.30 -15.21 -18.75
CA VAL A 451 15.33 -15.51 -19.81
C VAL A 451 14.20 -14.47 -19.86
N ARG A 452 13.80 -13.92 -18.70
CA ARG A 452 12.76 -12.88 -18.61
C ARG A 452 13.27 -11.51 -19.08
N ALA A 453 14.54 -11.19 -18.85
CA ALA A 453 15.13 -9.87 -19.08
C ALA A 453 14.85 -9.26 -20.46
N PRO A 454 15.00 -9.96 -21.60
CA PRO A 454 14.73 -9.40 -22.92
C PRO A 454 13.25 -9.05 -23.14
N LEU A 455 12.33 -9.78 -22.49
CA LEU A 455 10.89 -9.59 -22.63
C LEU A 455 10.35 -8.46 -21.73
N THR A 456 11.18 -7.88 -20.85
CA THR A 456 10.77 -6.77 -19.96
C THR A 456 10.37 -5.50 -20.70
N TRP A 457 10.77 -5.38 -21.97
CA TRP A 457 10.42 -4.26 -22.83
C TRP A 457 9.01 -4.43 -23.44
N TYR A 458 8.43 -5.63 -23.35
CA TYR A 458 7.09 -5.93 -23.84
C TYR A 458 6.21 -6.53 -22.72
N PRO A 459 5.72 -5.68 -21.79
CA PRO A 459 5.03 -6.12 -20.58
C PRO A 459 3.81 -7.05 -20.81
N PRO A 460 2.99 -6.92 -21.87
CA PRO A 460 1.85 -7.82 -22.11
C PRO A 460 2.26 -9.28 -22.32
N VAL A 461 3.38 -9.53 -23.02
CA VAL A 461 3.90 -10.89 -23.26
C VAL A 461 4.37 -11.51 -21.94
N LEU A 462 5.01 -10.72 -21.08
CA LEU A 462 5.42 -11.19 -19.76
C LEU A 462 4.25 -11.53 -18.86
N ASP A 463 3.14 -10.79 -18.94
CA ASP A 463 1.93 -11.11 -18.16
C ASP A 463 1.29 -12.43 -18.64
N PHE A 464 1.29 -12.66 -19.95
CA PHE A 464 0.78 -13.90 -20.52
C PHE A 464 1.63 -15.12 -20.15
N LEU A 465 2.96 -14.99 -20.22
CA LEU A 465 3.89 -16.08 -19.94
C LEU A 465 4.10 -16.32 -18.44
N GLY A 466 4.26 -15.25 -17.68
CA GLY A 466 4.65 -15.27 -16.27
C GLY A 466 3.51 -15.11 -15.27
N GLY A 467 2.35 -14.61 -15.72
CA GLY A 467 1.25 -14.27 -14.85
C GLY A 467 1.28 -12.82 -14.39
N LYS A 468 0.20 -12.39 -13.72
CA LYS A 468 0.02 -11.02 -13.24
C LYS A 468 -0.75 -10.97 -11.92
N MET A 469 -0.55 -9.87 -11.21
CA MET A 469 -1.33 -9.48 -10.04
C MET A 469 -2.36 -8.43 -10.45
N THR A 470 -3.61 -8.60 -9.99
CA THR A 470 -4.68 -7.61 -10.12
C THR A 470 -5.09 -7.14 -8.73
N LEU A 471 -5.19 -5.82 -8.58
CA LEU A 471 -5.59 -5.19 -7.33
C LEU A 471 -7.11 -5.28 -7.16
N PRO A 472 -7.62 -5.41 -5.93
CA PRO A 472 -9.05 -5.40 -5.67
C PRO A 472 -9.64 -4.01 -5.90
N GLU A 473 -10.91 -3.97 -6.30
CA GLU A 473 -11.66 -2.75 -6.52
C GLU A 473 -12.83 -2.62 -5.52
N PRO A 474 -13.26 -1.39 -5.17
CA PRO A 474 -12.59 -0.11 -5.48
C PRO A 474 -11.25 0.05 -4.74
N PHE A 475 -10.21 0.39 -5.49
CA PHE A 475 -8.85 0.37 -4.97
C PHE A 475 -8.50 1.60 -4.13
N GLY A 476 -7.91 1.35 -2.96
CA GLY A 476 -7.21 2.33 -2.13
C GLY A 476 -6.10 1.63 -1.37
N LEU A 477 -4.92 2.25 -1.37
CA LEU A 477 -3.68 1.58 -1.00
C LEU A 477 -3.68 1.09 0.46
N ARG A 478 -4.31 1.85 1.36
CA ARG A 478 -4.27 1.57 2.80
C ARG A 478 -5.33 0.57 3.27
N HIS A 479 -6.55 0.68 2.77
CA HIS A 479 -7.68 -0.09 3.31
C HIS A 479 -7.75 -1.50 2.75
N VAL A 480 -7.22 -1.71 1.53
CA VAL A 480 -7.16 -3.03 0.89
C VAL A 480 -6.38 -4.04 1.72
N TRP A 481 -5.27 -3.61 2.35
CA TRP A 481 -4.42 -4.48 3.19
C TRP A 481 -4.46 -4.08 4.67
N ALA A 482 -5.56 -3.49 5.11
CA ALA A 482 -5.80 -3.27 6.53
C ALA A 482 -6.10 -4.61 7.22
N GLY A 483 -5.40 -4.87 8.32
CA GLY A 483 -5.65 -6.01 9.20
C GLY A 483 -6.77 -5.74 10.20
N PRO A 484 -6.92 -6.64 11.20
CA PRO A 484 -7.94 -6.49 12.25
C PRO A 484 -7.84 -5.15 12.98
N LEU A 485 -8.98 -4.67 13.47
CA LEU A 485 -9.15 -3.36 14.08
C LEU A 485 -8.10 -3.07 15.19
N TRP A 486 -7.92 -4.04 16.09
CA TRP A 486 -7.00 -3.94 17.22
C TRP A 486 -6.03 -5.13 17.21
N LYS A 487 -4.71 -4.88 17.18
CA LYS A 487 -3.69 -5.94 17.37
C LYS A 487 -3.33 -6.15 18.84
N ASN A 488 -3.50 -5.12 19.66
CA ASN A 488 -3.22 -5.15 21.09
C ASN A 488 -4.29 -4.36 21.86
N ARG A 489 -4.37 -4.58 23.17
CA ARG A 489 -5.35 -3.92 24.04
C ARG A 489 -5.16 -2.40 24.09
N PHE A 490 -3.91 -1.93 24.04
CA PHE A 490 -3.61 -0.50 24.09
C PHE A 490 -4.23 0.27 22.92
N MET A 491 -4.26 -0.31 21.71
CA MET A 491 -4.94 0.32 20.57
C MET A 491 -6.45 0.50 20.79
N ALA A 492 -7.11 -0.47 21.43
CA ALA A 492 -8.52 -0.37 21.76
C ALA A 492 -8.77 0.65 22.88
N ASP A 493 -7.94 0.64 23.94
CA ASP A 493 -8.03 1.61 25.03
C ASP A 493 -7.79 3.05 24.54
N ASP A 494 -6.82 3.25 23.65
CA ASP A 494 -6.55 4.54 23.03
C ASP A 494 -7.72 5.00 22.16
N ALA A 495 -8.36 4.08 21.42
CA ALA A 495 -9.56 4.43 20.64
C ALA A 495 -10.72 4.94 21.51
N LEU A 496 -10.98 4.29 22.63
CA LEU A 496 -12.01 4.70 23.59
C LEU A 496 -11.67 6.04 24.26
N ARG A 497 -10.40 6.23 24.63
CA ARG A 497 -9.89 7.49 25.21
C ARG A 497 -10.02 8.66 24.24
N MET A 498 -9.86 8.42 22.93
CA MET A 498 -10.00 9.47 21.91
C MET A 498 -11.45 9.80 21.57
N ALA A 499 -12.37 8.83 21.63
CA ALA A 499 -13.78 9.07 21.34
C ALA A 499 -14.47 9.94 22.40
N THR A 500 -14.15 9.73 23.68
CA THR A 500 -14.75 10.46 24.81
C THR A 500 -14.68 11.99 24.69
N PRO A 501 -13.51 12.63 24.48
CA PRO A 501 -13.42 14.09 24.34
C PRO A 501 -14.13 14.61 23.09
N VAL A 502 -14.16 13.85 21.99
CA VAL A 502 -14.88 14.23 20.78
C VAL A 502 -16.38 14.28 21.05
N VAL A 503 -16.96 13.21 21.60
CA VAL A 503 -18.39 13.16 21.90
C VAL A 503 -18.78 14.25 22.91
N ARG A 504 -17.96 14.46 23.95
CA ARG A 504 -18.19 15.55 24.92
C ARG A 504 -18.13 16.93 24.28
N ALA A 505 -17.18 17.18 23.38
CA ALA A 505 -17.06 18.45 22.68
C ALA A 505 -18.27 18.71 21.75
N VAL A 506 -18.73 17.68 21.03
CA VAL A 506 -19.93 17.76 20.19
C VAL A 506 -21.16 18.08 21.03
N HIS A 507 -21.36 17.36 22.14
CA HIS A 507 -22.50 17.58 23.03
C HIS A 507 -22.46 18.96 23.70
N ALA A 508 -21.30 19.38 24.21
CA ALA A 508 -21.15 20.68 24.84
C ALA A 508 -21.37 21.83 23.85
N ALA A 509 -20.87 21.72 22.61
CA ALA A 509 -21.13 22.70 21.56
C ALA A 509 -22.62 22.75 21.19
N THR A 510 -23.28 21.59 21.15
CA THR A 510 -24.72 21.49 20.87
C THR A 510 -25.55 22.17 21.95
N VAL A 511 -25.35 21.81 23.22
CA VAL A 511 -26.13 22.37 24.34
C VAL A 511 -25.97 23.89 24.39
N ARG A 512 -24.74 24.39 24.30
CA ARG A 512 -24.47 25.84 24.26
C ARG A 512 -25.19 26.53 23.09
N PHE A 513 -25.14 25.94 21.91
CA PHE A 513 -25.83 26.49 20.74
C PHE A 513 -27.35 26.51 20.92
N LEU A 514 -27.93 25.46 21.50
CA LEU A 514 -29.36 25.38 21.78
C LEU A 514 -29.80 26.41 22.84
N ASP A 515 -28.99 26.60 23.89
CA ASP A 515 -29.21 27.64 24.90
C ASP A 515 -29.21 29.05 24.28
N GLU A 516 -28.27 29.32 23.35
CA GLU A 516 -28.20 30.59 22.60
C GLU A 516 -29.42 30.84 21.70
N HIS A 517 -30.19 29.79 21.34
CA HIS A 517 -31.37 29.86 20.48
C HIS A 517 -32.71 29.71 21.24
N ASN A 518 -32.69 29.89 22.57
CA ASN A 518 -33.86 29.76 23.46
C ASN A 518 -34.53 28.37 23.45
N VAL A 519 -33.76 27.30 23.26
CA VAL A 519 -34.26 25.91 23.36
C VAL A 519 -34.05 25.39 24.78
N ASN A 520 -35.04 24.70 25.35
CA ASN A 520 -34.91 24.02 26.64
C ASN A 520 -33.96 22.82 26.53
N THR A 521 -32.78 22.94 27.15
CA THR A 521 -31.71 21.94 27.11
C THR A 521 -31.76 20.92 28.25
N GLU A 522 -32.77 20.93 29.12
CA GLU A 522 -32.84 19.99 30.25
C GLU A 522 -32.85 18.53 29.79
N ARG A 523 -33.71 18.20 28.81
CA ARG A 523 -33.78 16.85 28.23
C ARG A 523 -32.46 16.43 27.57
N PHE A 524 -31.86 17.35 26.80
CA PHE A 524 -30.56 17.13 26.17
C PHE A 524 -29.47 16.88 27.22
N THR A 525 -29.41 17.68 28.27
CA THR A 525 -28.45 17.54 29.38
C THR A 525 -28.60 16.19 30.08
N ASN A 526 -29.83 15.79 30.42
CA ASN A 526 -30.11 14.49 31.01
C ASN A 526 -29.66 13.32 30.12
N ARG A 527 -29.90 13.42 28.81
CA ARG A 527 -29.46 12.41 27.82
C ARG A 527 -27.93 12.36 27.72
N THR A 528 -27.24 13.51 27.72
CA THR A 528 -25.78 13.55 27.69
C THR A 528 -25.13 12.95 28.93
N LEU A 529 -25.75 13.09 30.11
CA LEU A 529 -25.29 12.45 31.36
C LEU A 529 -25.40 10.93 31.27
N PHE A 530 -26.52 10.40 30.78
CA PHE A 530 -26.69 8.96 30.55
C PHE A 530 -25.68 8.42 29.54
N MET A 531 -25.48 9.12 28.41
CA MET A 531 -24.51 8.73 27.40
C MET A 531 -23.07 8.75 27.91
N SER A 532 -22.74 9.65 28.84
CA SER A 532 -21.43 9.69 29.49
C SER A 532 -21.12 8.43 30.30
N GLY A 533 -22.14 7.72 30.81
CA GLY A 533 -21.99 6.39 31.40
C GLY A 533 -21.68 5.33 30.33
N THR A 534 -22.39 5.35 29.19
CA THR A 534 -22.15 4.40 28.10
C THR A 534 -20.79 4.56 27.41
N LEU A 535 -20.22 5.78 27.40
CA LEU A 535 -18.87 6.04 26.89
C LEU A 535 -17.76 5.45 27.76
N GLN A 536 -18.04 5.19 29.04
CA GLN A 536 -17.08 4.59 29.99
C GLN A 536 -17.10 3.06 29.94
N GLU A 537 -18.07 2.45 29.25
CA GLU A 537 -18.15 1.01 29.07
C GLU A 537 -17.05 0.53 28.10
N PRO A 538 -16.10 -0.33 28.53
CA PRO A 538 -14.95 -0.72 27.72
C PRO A 538 -15.28 -1.84 26.73
N ALA A 539 -16.37 -1.70 25.98
CA ALA A 539 -16.83 -2.71 25.03
C ALA A 539 -17.03 -2.09 23.62
N PRO A 540 -16.02 -2.16 22.72
CA PRO A 540 -16.26 -1.83 21.32
C PRO A 540 -17.30 -2.79 20.73
N ARG A 541 -18.40 -2.24 20.19
CA ARG A 541 -19.51 -3.03 19.67
C ARG A 541 -19.32 -3.27 18.16
N LYS A 542 -19.84 -4.38 17.64
CA LYS A 542 -19.97 -4.58 16.19
C LYS A 542 -21.17 -3.76 15.69
N ALA A 543 -20.95 -2.49 15.43
CA ALA A 543 -22.05 -1.56 15.09
C ALA A 543 -22.63 -1.81 13.67
N ASP A 544 -21.88 -2.49 12.79
CA ASP A 544 -22.27 -2.76 11.41
C ASP A 544 -22.95 -4.13 11.22
N VAL A 545 -22.99 -4.99 12.26
CA VAL A 545 -23.75 -6.25 12.18
C VAL A 545 -25.18 -5.93 12.60
N TYR A 546 -26.03 -5.72 11.60
CA TYR A 546 -27.47 -5.73 11.79
C TYR A 546 -27.90 -7.20 11.86
N ASP A 547 -28.12 -7.71 13.08
CA ASP A 547 -28.89 -8.94 13.27
C ASP A 547 -30.35 -8.60 12.92
N ALA A 548 -30.69 -8.73 11.63
CA ALA A 548 -32.04 -8.54 11.12
C ALA A 548 -32.86 -9.84 11.22
#